data_AF-A0A9W8PDI0-F1
#
_entry.id   AF-A0A9W8PDI0-F1
#
_cell.length_a   1.000
_cell.length_b   1.000
_cell.length_c   1.000
_cell.angle_alpha   90.00
_cell.angle_beta   90.00
_cell.angle_gamma   90.00
#
_symmetry.space_group_name_H-M   'P 1'
#
loop_
_entity.id
_entity.type
_entity.pdbx_description
1 polymer ?
#
loop_
_entity_poly.entity_id
_entity_poly.type
_entity_poly.pdbx_seq_one_letter_code
_entity_poly.pdbx_strand_id
1 'polypeptide(L)'
;MDAAQISDGIDGSSHDNRPPIPGASSEIYTFIDEEIVPSTPPKSYPYLLVNIGSGVSFFQVTETETKRISGSSFGGSALCGLLTLLTGARTYDDMLSQAEKGNNANVDKLIGDIYGMDYNRIGMKMTAVASTFCKAFSLEHRAAPEGENGADSKTFSDADICHSLVFAVFNNIGQLATLHSRIHGNPDIYFTGPYVKNCQLLVRTLCIAVRYYSQGEKKAHVVVDGNTV
;
A
#
# COMPACT_ATOMS: atom_id res chain seq x y z
N MET A 1 -12.28 -1.27 -30.63
CA MET A 1 -11.02 -0.80 -30.00
C MET A 1 -10.46 -2.00 -29.26
N ASP A 2 -9.38 -2.58 -29.79
CA ASP A 2 -8.82 -3.84 -29.29
C ASP A 2 -8.17 -3.66 -27.92
N ALA A 3 -8.54 -4.52 -26.97
CA ALA A 3 -8.03 -4.56 -25.60
C ALA A 3 -6.58 -5.08 -25.49
N ALA A 4 -5.86 -5.23 -26.61
CA ALA A 4 -4.58 -5.93 -26.70
C ALA A 4 -3.34 -5.02 -26.60
N GLN A 5 -3.49 -3.72 -26.31
CA GLN A 5 -2.36 -2.77 -26.27
C GLN A 5 -2.12 -2.06 -24.93
N ILE A 6 -2.78 -2.45 -23.84
CA ILE A 6 -2.40 -2.02 -22.48
C ILE A 6 -1.55 -3.13 -21.85
N SER A 7 -0.37 -3.34 -22.43
CA SER A 7 0.70 -4.14 -21.84
C SER A 7 1.77 -3.14 -21.38
N ASP A 8 1.54 -2.52 -20.22
CA ASP A 8 2.64 -1.91 -19.48
C ASP A 8 3.46 -3.10 -18.97
N GLY A 9 4.74 -3.18 -19.33
CA GLY A 9 5.65 -4.32 -19.11
C GLY A 9 5.94 -4.68 -17.63
N ILE A 10 4.96 -4.49 -16.75
CA ILE A 10 4.86 -4.88 -15.35
C ILE A 10 4.15 -6.25 -15.22
N ASP A 11 3.48 -6.72 -16.28
CA ASP A 11 2.80 -8.03 -16.28
C ASP A 11 3.85 -9.16 -16.38
N GLY A 12 4.43 -9.48 -15.22
CA GLY A 12 5.33 -10.62 -15.00
C GLY A 12 4.58 -11.94 -15.04
N SER A 13 3.84 -12.22 -16.12
CA SER A 13 3.26 -13.54 -16.37
C SER A 13 4.36 -14.52 -16.83
N SER A 14 5.37 -14.76 -15.97
CA SER A 14 6.31 -15.85 -16.17
C SER A 14 5.58 -17.18 -16.03
N HIS A 15 5.85 -18.12 -16.94
CA HIS A 15 5.25 -19.45 -16.98
C HIS A 15 5.52 -20.33 -15.75
N ASP A 16 6.37 -19.90 -14.81
CA ASP A 16 6.46 -20.51 -13.47
C ASP A 16 5.53 -19.76 -12.52
N ASN A 17 4.38 -20.38 -12.21
CA ASN A 17 3.30 -19.81 -11.39
C ASN A 17 3.66 -19.72 -9.89
N ARG A 18 4.96 -19.79 -9.56
CA ARG A 18 5.47 -19.75 -8.19
C ARG A 18 5.68 -18.31 -7.76
N PRO A 19 5.23 -17.93 -6.55
CA PRO A 19 5.47 -16.57 -6.06
C PRO A 19 6.98 -16.34 -5.86
N PRO A 20 7.47 -15.10 -6.06
CA PRO A 20 8.89 -14.79 -5.91
C PRO A 20 9.30 -14.89 -4.44
N ILE A 21 9.88 -16.04 -4.07
CA ILE A 21 10.39 -16.30 -2.73
C ILE A 21 11.70 -15.52 -2.53
N PRO A 22 11.81 -14.69 -1.47
CA PRO A 22 13.02 -13.89 -1.23
C PRO A 22 14.24 -14.76 -1.00
N GLY A 23 15.31 -14.51 -1.75
CA GLY A 23 16.57 -15.26 -1.69
C GLY A 23 17.67 -14.50 -0.95
N ALA A 24 18.87 -15.11 -0.88
CA ALA A 24 20.03 -14.49 -0.22
C ALA A 24 20.51 -13.18 -0.87
N SER A 25 20.21 -12.99 -2.17
CA SER A 25 20.54 -11.79 -2.93
C SER A 25 19.45 -10.72 -2.93
N SER A 26 18.30 -11.00 -2.30
CA SER A 26 17.18 -10.06 -2.33
C SER A 26 17.48 -8.82 -1.48
N GLU A 27 17.10 -7.64 -1.98
CA GLU A 27 17.16 -6.41 -1.20
C GLU A 27 15.93 -6.32 -0.32
N ILE A 28 16.10 -6.48 0.99
CA ILE A 28 14.98 -6.55 1.94
C ILE A 28 15.12 -5.44 2.96
N TYR A 29 14.03 -4.71 3.18
CA TYR A 29 13.96 -3.61 4.13
C TYR A 29 12.86 -3.84 5.17
N THR A 30 13.03 -3.25 6.34
CA THR A 30 12.00 -3.15 7.37
C THR A 30 12.00 -1.74 7.95
N PHE A 31 11.06 -1.45 8.86
CA PHE A 31 10.92 -0.14 9.48
C PHE A 31 10.95 -0.27 11.00
N ILE A 32 12.00 0.28 11.62
CA ILE A 32 12.26 0.22 13.05
C ILE A 32 12.61 1.64 13.51
N ASP A 33 12.01 2.07 14.63
CA ASP A 33 12.31 3.35 15.28
C ASP A 33 12.34 4.57 14.33
N GLU A 34 11.33 4.66 13.46
CA GLU A 34 11.14 5.73 12.47
C GLU A 34 12.13 5.72 11.28
N GLU A 35 12.96 4.68 11.17
CA GLU A 35 13.95 4.52 10.10
C GLU A 35 13.71 3.25 9.27
N ILE A 36 13.96 3.36 7.95
CA ILE A 36 14.02 2.19 7.08
C ILE A 36 15.42 1.59 7.21
N VAL A 37 15.48 0.32 7.59
CA VAL A 37 16.74 -0.40 7.80
C VAL A 37 16.78 -1.70 6.99
N PRO A 38 17.98 -2.18 6.60
CA PRO A 38 18.12 -3.48 5.97
C PRO A 38 17.57 -4.61 6.83
N SER A 39 17.05 -5.64 6.18
CA SER A 39 16.44 -6.82 6.77
C SER A 39 17.00 -8.09 6.11
N THR A 40 16.67 -9.27 6.66
CA THR A 40 17.15 -10.55 6.16
C THR A 40 16.06 -11.37 5.48
N PRO A 41 16.43 -12.32 4.59
CA PRO A 41 15.53 -13.34 4.08
C PRO A 41 14.93 -14.19 5.21
N PRO A 42 13.85 -14.96 4.94
CA PRO A 42 13.22 -15.83 5.93
C PRO A 42 14.23 -16.80 6.55
N LYS A 43 14.27 -16.84 7.90
CA LYS A 43 15.15 -17.76 8.66
C LYS A 43 14.40 -18.90 9.34
N SER A 44 13.07 -18.83 9.36
CA SER A 44 12.19 -19.80 10.01
C SER A 44 10.89 -19.95 9.24
N TYR A 45 10.31 -21.13 9.35
CA TYR A 45 8.98 -21.46 8.84
C TYR A 45 8.02 -21.69 10.03
N PRO A 46 6.71 -21.51 9.83
CA PRO A 46 6.06 -20.94 8.66
C PRO A 46 6.18 -19.41 8.58
N TYR A 47 6.10 -18.84 7.37
CA TYR A 47 5.95 -17.39 7.17
C TYR A 47 4.89 -17.07 6.11
N LEU A 48 4.38 -15.84 6.14
CA LEU A 48 3.43 -15.34 5.16
C LEU A 48 4.16 -14.61 4.04
N LEU A 49 3.94 -15.01 2.79
CA LEU A 49 4.42 -14.31 1.60
C LEU A 49 3.23 -13.60 0.92
N VAL A 50 3.38 -12.31 0.67
CA VAL A 50 2.37 -11.44 0.05
C VAL A 50 2.93 -10.93 -1.26
N ASN A 51 2.45 -11.48 -2.38
CA ASN A 51 2.84 -11.04 -3.71
C ASN A 51 1.88 -9.96 -4.21
N ILE A 52 2.38 -8.74 -4.40
CA ILE A 52 1.66 -7.57 -4.87
C ILE A 52 1.96 -7.39 -6.37
N GLY A 53 1.08 -7.98 -7.19
CA GLY A 53 1.03 -7.80 -8.64
C GLY A 53 -0.15 -6.92 -9.04
N SER A 54 -0.73 -7.20 -10.21
CA SER A 54 -1.98 -6.60 -10.68
C SER A 54 -3.10 -6.73 -9.63
N GLY A 55 -3.20 -7.91 -9.01
CA GLY A 55 -3.91 -8.14 -7.74
C GLY A 55 -2.93 -8.54 -6.62
N VAL A 56 -3.45 -9.03 -5.51
CA VAL A 56 -2.65 -9.48 -4.36
C VAL A 56 -2.90 -10.95 -4.09
N SER A 57 -1.84 -11.73 -3.88
CA SER A 57 -1.93 -13.13 -3.46
C SER A 57 -1.19 -13.35 -2.16
N PHE A 58 -1.84 -14.06 -1.24
CA PHE A 58 -1.29 -14.42 0.07
C PHE A 58 -0.93 -15.91 0.06
N PHE A 59 0.30 -16.23 0.40
CA PHE A 59 0.83 -17.59 0.43
C PHE A 59 1.32 -17.94 1.82
N GLN A 60 0.92 -19.12 2.29
CA GLN A 60 1.55 -19.78 3.40
C GLN A 60 2.80 -20.50 2.87
N VAL A 61 3.97 -20.15 3.40
CA VAL A 61 5.21 -20.86 3.08
C VAL A 61 5.64 -21.69 4.29
N THR A 62 5.89 -22.98 4.05
CA THR A 62 6.46 -23.93 4.99
C THR A 62 7.78 -24.48 4.42
N GLU A 63 8.47 -25.34 5.17
CA GLU A 63 9.71 -25.98 4.70
C GLU A 63 9.52 -26.78 3.40
N THR A 64 8.32 -27.29 3.15
CA THR A 64 8.06 -28.24 2.06
C THR A 64 7.05 -27.74 1.03
N GLU A 65 6.23 -26.75 1.37
CA GLU A 65 5.12 -26.31 0.54
C GLU A 65 5.00 -24.79 0.52
N THR A 66 4.61 -24.26 -0.65
CA THR A 66 4.10 -22.90 -0.80
C THR A 66 2.66 -22.99 -1.27
N LYS A 67 1.72 -22.62 -0.40
CA LYS A 67 0.29 -22.75 -0.65
C LYS A 67 -0.39 -21.39 -0.68
N ARG A 68 -1.11 -21.08 -1.76
CA ARG A 68 -1.95 -19.89 -1.82
C ARG A 68 -3.15 -20.04 -0.88
N ILE A 69 -3.27 -19.14 0.09
CA ILE A 69 -4.32 -19.17 1.12
C ILE A 69 -5.42 -18.14 0.87
N SER A 70 -5.13 -17.06 0.16
CA SER A 70 -6.09 -15.98 -0.11
C SER A 70 -5.65 -15.07 -1.26
N GLY A 71 -6.46 -14.07 -1.59
CA GLY A 71 -6.11 -12.96 -2.46
C GLY A 71 -7.02 -11.75 -2.31
N SER A 72 -6.61 -10.64 -2.93
CA SER A 72 -7.41 -9.43 -3.10
C SER A 72 -7.31 -8.97 -4.55
N SER A 73 -8.42 -8.54 -5.15
CA SER A 73 -8.42 -7.86 -6.45
C SER A 73 -7.93 -6.42 -6.36
N PHE A 74 -7.84 -5.86 -5.16
CA PHE A 74 -7.42 -4.49 -4.91
C PHE A 74 -5.90 -4.43 -4.71
N GLY A 75 -5.17 -4.50 -5.82
CA GLY A 75 -3.69 -4.48 -5.87
C GLY A 75 -3.15 -3.38 -6.78
N GLY A 76 -2.05 -3.66 -7.48
CA GLY A 76 -1.34 -2.69 -8.31
C GLY A 76 -2.18 -2.12 -9.46
N SER A 77 -2.95 -2.96 -10.17
CA SER A 77 -3.78 -2.47 -11.30
C SER A 77 -4.94 -1.60 -10.81
N ALA A 78 -5.50 -1.88 -9.64
CA ALA A 78 -6.53 -1.03 -9.05
C ALA A 78 -5.95 0.35 -8.69
N LEU A 79 -4.76 0.39 -8.09
CA LEU A 79 -4.05 1.63 -7.79
C LEU A 79 -3.75 2.43 -9.07
N CYS A 80 -3.07 1.83 -10.04
CA CYS A 80 -2.69 2.51 -11.27
C CYS A 80 -3.91 2.97 -12.08
N GLY A 81 -4.93 2.11 -12.21
CA GLY A 81 -6.17 2.43 -12.90
C GLY A 81 -6.89 3.63 -12.28
N LEU A 82 -7.07 3.64 -10.95
CA LEU A 82 -7.69 4.76 -10.24
C LEU A 82 -6.87 6.05 -10.39
N LEU A 83 -5.55 5.99 -10.24
CA LEU A 83 -4.70 7.17 -10.38
C LEU A 83 -4.68 7.71 -11.81
N THR A 84 -4.75 6.85 -12.81
CA THR A 84 -4.85 7.27 -14.21
C THR A 84 -6.16 8.01 -14.48
N LEU A 85 -7.26 7.57 -13.86
CA LEU A 85 -8.58 8.20 -13.98
C LEU A 85 -8.68 9.52 -13.22
N LEU A 86 -8.01 9.63 -12.08
CA LEU A 86 -8.17 10.74 -11.14
C LEU A 86 -7.09 11.83 -11.27
N THR A 87 -5.97 11.55 -11.93
CA THR A 87 -4.80 12.45 -11.98
C THR A 87 -4.20 12.54 -13.38
N GLY A 88 -3.25 13.44 -13.56
CA GLY A 88 -2.37 13.52 -14.73
C GLY A 88 -1.27 12.45 -14.80
N ALA A 89 -1.07 11.65 -13.75
CA ALA A 89 0.00 10.65 -13.71
C ALA A 89 -0.25 9.50 -14.69
N ARG A 90 0.80 9.05 -15.39
CA ARG A 90 0.67 8.04 -16.47
C ARG A 90 1.52 6.80 -16.30
N THR A 91 2.57 6.84 -15.50
CA THR A 91 3.40 5.67 -15.20
C THR A 91 3.39 5.40 -13.71
N TYR A 92 3.63 4.16 -13.32
CA TYR A 92 3.68 3.80 -11.90
C TYR A 92 4.78 4.56 -11.15
N ASP A 93 5.94 4.77 -11.77
CA ASP A 93 7.04 5.55 -11.18
C ASP A 93 6.66 7.03 -10.99
N ASP A 94 5.91 7.62 -11.92
CA ASP A 94 5.38 8.98 -11.78
C ASP A 94 4.35 9.05 -10.64
N MET A 95 3.44 8.07 -10.54
CA MET A 95 2.49 7.97 -9.44
C MET A 95 3.18 7.90 -8.07
N LEU A 96 4.26 7.11 -7.94
CA LEU A 96 5.05 7.04 -6.71
C LEU A 96 5.80 8.35 -6.43
N SER A 97 6.41 8.96 -7.44
CA SER A 97 7.10 10.26 -7.34
C SER A 97 6.18 11.39 -6.90
N GLN A 98 4.92 11.39 -7.37
CA GLN A 98 3.91 12.34 -6.94
C GLN A 98 3.42 12.04 -5.52
N ALA A 99 3.21 10.77 -5.19
CA ALA A 99 2.80 10.37 -3.84
C ALA A 99 3.82 10.80 -2.77
N GLU A 100 5.12 10.71 -3.03
CA GLU A 100 6.16 11.16 -2.09
C GLU A 100 6.16 12.68 -1.83
N LYS A 101 5.59 13.47 -2.75
CA LYS A 101 5.48 14.93 -2.63
C LYS A 101 4.12 15.38 -2.09
N GLY A 102 3.13 14.50 -2.15
CA GLY A 102 1.76 14.79 -1.72
C GLY A 102 1.58 14.74 -0.20
N ASN A 103 0.42 15.23 0.23
CA ASN A 103 -0.04 15.17 1.60
C ASN A 103 -1.50 14.72 1.64
N ASN A 104 -1.73 13.47 2.04
CA ASN A 104 -3.07 12.91 2.10
C ASN A 104 -3.99 13.64 3.10
N ALA A 105 -3.47 14.36 4.10
CA ALA A 105 -4.27 15.16 5.01
C ALA A 105 -5.10 16.24 4.30
N ASN A 106 -4.77 16.59 3.05
CA ASN A 106 -5.59 17.49 2.26
C ASN A 106 -6.88 16.82 1.75
N VAL A 107 -6.88 15.51 1.54
CA VAL A 107 -7.95 14.77 0.84
C VAL A 107 -8.67 13.77 1.75
N ASP A 108 -7.94 13.17 2.67
CA ASP A 108 -8.42 12.21 3.65
C ASP A 108 -8.91 12.90 4.91
N LYS A 109 -9.86 12.27 5.60
CA LYS A 109 -10.22 12.65 6.96
C LYS A 109 -9.36 11.85 7.95
N LEU A 110 -8.64 12.56 8.81
CA LEU A 110 -7.81 11.99 9.85
C LEU A 110 -8.57 11.89 11.18
N ILE A 111 -8.04 11.11 12.13
CA ILE A 111 -8.58 11.04 13.50
C ILE A 111 -8.55 12.41 14.18
N GLY A 112 -7.50 13.20 13.95
CA GLY A 112 -7.39 14.58 14.42
C GLY A 112 -8.48 15.49 13.88
N ASP A 113 -8.98 15.26 12.66
CA ASP A 113 -10.09 16.04 12.10
C ASP A 113 -11.44 15.73 12.79
N ILE A 114 -11.54 14.60 13.49
CA ILE A 114 -12.76 14.17 14.21
C ILE A 114 -12.68 14.56 15.69
N TYR A 115 -11.53 14.33 16.32
CA TYR A 115 -11.38 14.42 17.77
C TYR A 115 -10.47 15.56 18.23
N GLY A 116 -9.72 16.22 17.34
CA GLY A 116 -8.77 17.29 17.67
C GLY A 116 -7.49 16.84 18.39
N MET A 117 -7.39 15.55 18.73
CA MET A 117 -6.31 14.95 19.51
C MET A 117 -6.21 13.45 19.22
N ASP A 118 -5.19 12.79 19.76
CA ASP A 118 -5.10 11.33 19.75
C ASP A 118 -6.33 10.72 20.42
N TYR A 119 -6.91 9.70 19.79
CA TYR A 119 -8.03 8.95 20.35
C TYR A 119 -7.52 7.76 21.17
N ASN A 120 -6.93 8.10 22.32
CA ASN A 120 -6.20 7.18 23.20
C ASN A 120 -7.04 6.01 23.73
N ARG A 121 -8.38 6.16 23.82
CA ARG A 121 -9.28 5.11 24.31
C ARG A 121 -9.16 3.80 23.51
N ILE A 122 -8.84 3.90 22.22
CA ILE A 122 -8.67 2.76 21.32
C ILE A 122 -7.30 2.77 20.62
N GLY A 123 -6.35 3.56 21.11
CA GLY A 123 -4.97 3.58 20.61
C GLY A 123 -4.77 4.18 19.20
N MET A 124 -5.65 5.09 18.76
CA MET A 124 -5.52 5.72 17.44
C MET A 124 -4.79 7.07 17.54
N LYS A 125 -3.69 7.22 16.79
CA LYS A 125 -3.00 8.51 16.63
C LYS A 125 -3.86 9.49 15.81
N MET A 126 -3.76 10.78 16.10
CA MET A 126 -4.48 11.85 15.39
C MET A 126 -4.12 11.91 13.90
N THR A 127 -2.92 11.45 13.53
CA THR A 127 -2.45 11.39 12.13
C THR A 127 -2.98 10.17 11.37
N ALA A 128 -3.63 9.21 12.04
CA ALA A 128 -4.19 8.05 11.36
C ALA A 128 -5.37 8.46 10.47
N VAL A 129 -5.43 7.88 9.27
CA VAL A 129 -6.56 8.07 8.36
C VAL A 129 -7.78 7.38 8.94
N ALA A 130 -8.84 8.16 9.16
CA ALA A 130 -10.15 7.65 9.55
C ALA A 130 -11.00 7.32 8.33
N SER A 131 -10.90 8.12 7.26
CA SER A 131 -11.66 7.90 6.03
C SER A 131 -10.94 8.50 4.81
N THR A 132 -10.51 7.62 3.90
CA THR A 132 -9.85 7.96 2.64
C THR A 132 -10.80 8.76 1.73
N PHE A 133 -10.31 9.81 1.08
CA PHE A 133 -11.06 10.71 0.16
C PHE A 133 -12.29 11.43 0.76
N CYS A 134 -12.52 11.36 2.06
CA CYS A 134 -13.73 11.93 2.67
C CYS A 134 -13.89 13.44 2.46
N LYS A 135 -12.78 14.19 2.36
CA LYS A 135 -12.83 15.64 2.10
C LYS A 135 -13.30 15.94 0.68
N ALA A 136 -13.01 15.05 -0.28
CA ALA A 136 -13.50 15.19 -1.65
C ALA A 136 -15.01 15.08 -1.73
N PHE A 137 -15.59 14.07 -1.09
CA PHE A 137 -17.05 13.92 -0.99
C PHE A 137 -17.70 15.14 -0.30
N SER A 138 -17.03 15.71 0.70
CA SER A 138 -17.57 16.84 1.47
C SER A 138 -17.55 18.17 0.69
N LEU A 139 -16.63 18.35 -0.27
CA LEU A 139 -16.57 19.55 -1.11
C LEU A 139 -17.73 19.61 -2.10
N GLU A 140 -18.16 18.48 -2.66
CA GLU A 140 -19.33 18.43 -3.56
C GLU A 140 -20.65 18.83 -2.87
N HIS A 141 -20.73 18.69 -1.55
CA HIS A 141 -21.94 18.97 -0.76
C HIS A 141 -21.92 20.33 -0.05
N ARG A 142 -20.90 21.16 -0.26
CA ARG A 142 -20.92 22.55 0.21
C ARG A 142 -21.75 23.36 -0.78
N ALA A 143 -22.92 23.82 -0.33
CA ALA A 143 -23.66 24.86 -1.06
C ALA A 143 -22.70 26.02 -1.34
N ALA A 144 -22.51 26.36 -2.61
CA ALA A 144 -21.67 27.48 -3.00
C ALA A 144 -22.13 28.72 -2.21
N PRO A 145 -21.23 29.45 -1.52
CA PRO A 145 -21.61 30.72 -0.92
C PRO A 145 -22.10 31.63 -2.06
N GLU A 146 -23.33 32.14 -1.93
CA GLU A 146 -23.90 33.10 -2.87
C GLU A 146 -22.98 34.33 -2.91
N GLY A 147 -22.19 34.48 -3.98
CA GLY A 147 -21.40 35.70 -4.22
C GLY A 147 -19.97 35.53 -4.71
N GLU A 148 -19.42 34.32 -4.78
CA GLU A 148 -18.09 34.11 -5.37
C GLU A 148 -18.22 33.72 -6.85
N ASN A 149 -17.96 34.71 -7.73
CA ASN A 149 -17.87 34.51 -9.17
C ASN A 149 -16.87 33.39 -9.49
N GLY A 150 -17.32 32.40 -10.26
CA GLY A 150 -16.60 31.14 -10.48
C GLY A 150 -15.14 31.28 -10.91
N ALA A 151 -14.25 30.83 -10.04
CA ALA A 151 -12.95 30.24 -10.31
C ALA A 151 -12.44 29.69 -8.96
N ASP A 152 -11.95 28.45 -8.94
CA ASP A 152 -11.43 27.72 -7.78
C ASP A 152 -12.48 26.97 -6.93
N SER A 153 -13.25 26.08 -7.58
CA SER A 153 -13.55 24.79 -6.93
C SER A 153 -12.21 24.22 -6.49
N LYS A 154 -11.98 24.14 -5.18
CA LYS A 154 -10.69 23.75 -4.61
C LYS A 154 -10.39 22.30 -5.01
N THR A 155 -9.72 22.12 -6.15
CA THR A 155 -9.30 20.81 -6.65
C THR A 155 -8.15 20.34 -5.78
N PHE A 156 -8.19 19.07 -5.36
CA PHE A 156 -7.04 18.46 -4.71
C PHE A 156 -5.90 18.34 -5.72
N SER A 157 -4.66 18.51 -5.28
CA SER A 157 -3.52 18.31 -6.16
C SER A 157 -3.39 16.84 -6.53
N ASP A 158 -2.92 16.56 -7.75
CA ASP A 158 -2.61 15.19 -8.19
C ASP A 158 -1.68 14.48 -7.21
N ALA A 159 -0.69 15.19 -6.67
CA ALA A 159 0.23 14.67 -5.66
C ALA A 159 -0.50 14.21 -4.39
N ASP A 160 -1.47 14.99 -3.88
CA ASP A 160 -2.25 14.61 -2.70
C ASP A 160 -3.16 13.40 -2.96
N ILE A 161 -3.75 13.32 -4.16
CA ILE A 161 -4.55 12.16 -4.61
C ILE A 161 -3.65 10.92 -4.72
N CYS A 162 -2.47 11.04 -5.34
CA CYS A 162 -1.46 10.00 -5.41
C CYS A 162 -1.05 9.50 -4.02
N HIS A 163 -0.75 10.42 -3.09
CA HIS A 163 -0.37 10.05 -1.73
C HIS A 163 -1.50 9.29 -1.02
N SER A 164 -2.72 9.82 -1.06
CA SER A 164 -3.90 9.20 -0.43
C SER A 164 -4.13 7.77 -0.96
N LEU A 165 -4.12 7.56 -2.27
CA LEU A 165 -4.38 6.24 -2.85
C LEU A 165 -3.24 5.25 -2.64
N VAL A 166 -1.98 5.67 -2.80
CA VAL A 166 -0.83 4.82 -2.50
C VAL A 166 -0.91 4.38 -1.02
N PHE A 167 -1.10 5.32 -0.11
CA PHE A 167 -1.27 5.00 1.31
C PHE A 167 -2.45 4.03 1.53
N ALA A 168 -3.63 4.32 0.98
CA ALA A 168 -4.84 3.53 1.21
C ALA A 168 -4.71 2.09 0.71
N VAL A 169 -4.18 1.87 -0.50
CA VAL A 169 -4.00 0.52 -1.07
C VAL A 169 -2.99 -0.27 -0.25
N PHE A 170 -1.79 0.27 0.00
CA PHE A 170 -0.76 -0.46 0.73
C PHE A 170 -1.11 -0.66 2.21
N ASN A 171 -1.79 0.30 2.86
CA ASN A 171 -2.28 0.13 4.22
C ASN A 171 -3.37 -0.97 4.31
N ASN A 172 -4.28 -1.04 3.32
CA ASN A 172 -5.26 -2.11 3.24
C ASN A 172 -4.60 -3.49 3.06
N ILE A 173 -3.59 -3.57 2.19
CA ILE A 173 -2.79 -4.80 2.00
C ILE A 173 -2.10 -5.20 3.31
N GLY A 174 -1.48 -4.27 4.02
CA GLY A 174 -0.85 -4.53 5.32
C GLY A 174 -1.84 -5.01 6.39
N GLN A 175 -3.06 -4.46 6.41
CA GLN A 175 -4.14 -4.92 7.28
C GLN A 175 -4.56 -6.36 6.96
N LEU A 176 -4.84 -6.67 5.69
CA LEU A 176 -5.21 -8.01 5.23
C LEU A 176 -4.09 -9.03 5.51
N ALA A 177 -2.84 -8.66 5.26
CA ALA A 177 -1.68 -9.49 5.56
C ALA A 177 -1.60 -9.82 7.06
N THR A 178 -1.84 -8.83 7.93
CA THR A 178 -1.86 -9.03 9.37
C THR A 178 -2.97 -9.97 9.81
N LEU A 179 -4.17 -9.84 9.23
CA LEU A 179 -5.30 -10.73 9.52
C LEU A 179 -4.99 -12.18 9.10
N HIS A 180 -4.46 -12.38 7.89
CA HIS A 180 -4.05 -13.70 7.43
C HIS A 180 -2.90 -14.28 8.26
N SER A 181 -1.91 -13.47 8.61
CA SER A 181 -0.80 -13.87 9.50
C SER A 181 -1.31 -14.36 10.85
N ARG A 182 -2.32 -13.70 11.44
CA ARG A 182 -2.96 -14.16 12.69
C ARG A 182 -3.70 -15.49 12.54
N ILE A 183 -4.52 -15.62 11.49
CA ILE A 183 -5.30 -16.83 11.23
C ILE A 183 -4.38 -18.05 11.06
N HIS A 184 -3.24 -17.87 10.40
CA HIS A 184 -2.32 -18.95 10.05
C HIS A 184 -1.08 -19.06 10.97
N GLY A 185 -0.98 -18.22 12.01
CA GLY A 185 0.11 -18.30 13.00
C GLY A 185 1.49 -17.88 12.48
N ASN A 186 1.57 -17.00 11.48
CA ASN A 186 2.84 -16.55 10.89
C ASN A 186 3.42 -15.36 11.67
N PRO A 187 4.64 -15.43 12.25
CA PRO A 187 5.26 -14.29 12.91
C PRO A 187 5.79 -13.24 11.92
N ASP A 188 6.35 -13.70 10.79
CA ASP A 188 6.98 -12.85 9.77
C ASP A 188 6.14 -12.79 8.50
N ILE A 189 6.06 -11.59 7.93
CA ILE A 189 5.32 -11.27 6.70
C ILE A 189 6.28 -10.65 5.70
N TYR A 190 6.43 -11.28 4.54
CA TYR A 190 7.26 -10.81 3.44
C TYR A 190 6.38 -10.26 2.31
N PHE A 191 6.56 -9.00 1.96
CA PHE A 191 5.91 -8.35 0.82
C PHE A 191 6.86 -8.35 -0.37
N THR A 192 6.39 -8.81 -1.52
CA THR A 192 7.16 -8.94 -2.76
C THR A 192 6.27 -8.59 -3.96
N GLY A 193 6.83 -8.63 -5.16
CA GLY A 193 6.12 -8.45 -6.42
C GLY A 193 6.47 -7.16 -7.15
N PRO A 194 6.03 -7.01 -8.41
CA PRO A 194 6.50 -5.94 -9.29
C PRO A 194 6.04 -4.54 -8.85
N TYR A 195 5.02 -4.44 -8.01
CA TYR A 195 4.54 -3.18 -7.42
C TYR A 195 5.20 -2.86 -6.07
N VAL A 196 6.16 -3.66 -5.61
CA VAL A 196 6.94 -3.36 -4.40
C VAL A 196 8.26 -2.71 -4.82
N LYS A 197 8.24 -1.37 -4.95
CA LYS A 197 9.40 -0.56 -5.39
C LYS A 197 10.12 0.07 -4.21
N ASN A 198 11.33 0.59 -4.47
CA ASN A 198 12.13 1.34 -3.50
C ASN A 198 11.57 2.75 -3.28
N CYS A 199 10.35 2.82 -2.75
CA CYS A 199 9.67 4.05 -2.40
C CYS A 199 9.53 4.09 -0.88
N GLN A 200 9.99 5.19 -0.27
CA GLN A 200 10.03 5.33 1.19
C GLN A 200 8.61 5.28 1.78
N LEU A 201 7.65 5.93 1.11
CA LEU A 201 6.24 5.92 1.49
C LEU A 201 5.68 4.50 1.52
N LEU A 202 5.97 3.71 0.49
CA LEU A 202 5.47 2.34 0.34
C LEU A 202 6.00 1.43 1.46
N VAL A 203 7.32 1.38 1.64
CA VAL A 203 7.96 0.52 2.64
C VAL A 203 7.48 0.89 4.04
N ARG A 204 7.45 2.19 4.36
CA ARG A 204 6.91 2.69 5.65
C ARG A 204 5.47 2.28 5.85
N THR A 205 4.61 2.47 4.85
CA THR A 205 3.18 2.16 4.95
C THR A 205 2.94 0.69 5.28
N LEU A 206 3.59 -0.23 4.56
CA LEU A 206 3.45 -1.67 4.81
C LEU A 206 3.93 -2.07 6.21
N CYS A 207 5.11 -1.60 6.61
CA CYS A 207 5.67 -1.96 7.91
C CYS A 207 4.87 -1.35 9.08
N ILE A 208 4.47 -0.08 8.97
CA ILE A 208 3.65 0.60 9.97
C ILE A 208 2.28 -0.07 10.06
N ALA A 209 1.64 -0.41 8.94
CA ALA A 209 0.35 -1.10 8.93
C ALA A 209 0.44 -2.43 9.68
N VAL A 210 1.45 -3.27 9.38
CA VAL A 210 1.64 -4.54 10.07
C VAL A 210 1.89 -4.33 11.56
N ARG A 211 2.81 -3.43 11.94
CA ARG A 211 3.08 -3.13 13.36
C ARG A 211 1.83 -2.65 14.08
N TYR A 212 1.06 -1.75 13.45
CA TYR A 212 -0.15 -1.17 14.02
C TYR A 212 -1.25 -2.22 14.22
N TYR A 213 -1.64 -2.93 13.16
CA TYR A 213 -2.73 -3.90 13.24
C TYR A 213 -2.35 -5.15 14.05
N SER A 214 -1.06 -5.49 14.14
CA SER A 214 -0.56 -6.59 14.97
C SER A 214 -0.27 -6.22 16.42
N GLN A 215 -0.28 -4.92 16.77
CA GLN A 215 0.23 -4.42 18.06
C GLN A 215 1.70 -4.80 18.31
N GLY A 216 2.49 -4.87 17.23
CA GLY A 216 3.91 -5.21 17.27
C GLY A 216 4.22 -6.71 17.36
N GLU A 217 3.20 -7.58 17.39
CA GLU A 217 3.38 -9.03 17.45
C GLU A 217 3.99 -9.61 16.16
N LYS A 218 3.70 -8.99 15.00
CA LYS A 218 4.13 -9.47 13.68
C LYS A 218 5.18 -8.54 13.08
N LYS A 219 6.08 -9.10 12.28
CA LYS A 219 7.16 -8.37 11.60
C LYS A 219 6.91 -8.31 10.11
N ALA A 220 7.19 -7.15 9.52
CA ALA A 220 7.07 -6.90 8.10
C ALA A 220 8.45 -6.75 7.46
N HIS A 221 8.61 -7.39 6.31
CA HIS A 221 9.81 -7.36 5.49
C HIS A 221 9.40 -7.04 4.07
N VAL A 222 9.97 -5.99 3.48
CA VAL A 222 9.60 -5.50 2.15
C VAL A 222 10.75 -5.80 1.20
N VAL A 223 10.48 -6.62 0.19
CA VAL A 223 11.47 -7.09 -0.77
C VAL A 223 11.41 -6.21 -2.01
N VAL A 224 12.50 -5.51 -2.26
CA VAL A 224 12.63 -4.47 -3.26
C VAL A 224 13.63 -4.94 -4.30
N ASP A 225 13.32 -6.03 -4.99
CA ASP A 225 14.24 -6.59 -5.96
C ASP A 225 14.18 -5.78 -7.27
N GLY A 226 15.33 -5.21 -7.66
CA GLY A 226 15.52 -4.49 -8.92
C GLY A 226 15.54 -5.39 -10.16
N ASN A 227 15.47 -6.71 -10.01
CA ASN A 227 15.46 -7.70 -11.07
C ASN A 227 14.70 -8.97 -10.61
N THR A 228 13.40 -9.04 -10.86
CA THR A 228 12.75 -10.34 -11.05
C THR A 228 13.10 -10.82 -12.45
N VAL A 229 14.06 -11.76 -12.54
CA VAL A 229 14.40 -12.53 -13.75
C VAL A 229 13.28 -13.53 -14.04
#